data_AF-A0A950Y1H8-F1
#
_entry.id   AF-A0A950Y1H8-F1
#
_cell.length_a   1.000
_cell.length_b   1.000
_cell.length_c   1.000
_cell.angle_alpha   90.00
_cell.angle_beta   90.00
_cell.angle_gamma   90.00
#
_symmetry.space_group_name_H-M   'P 1'
#
loop_
_entity.id
_entity.type
_entity.pdbx_description
1 polymer ?
#
loop_
_entity_poly.entity_id
_entity_poly.type
_entity_poly.pdbx_seq_one_letter_code
_entity_poly.pdbx_strand_id
1 'polypeptide(L)'
;MHRRFFCISVLTGLGLLIPLAAQEGHPMTGTWHGDWGSSPTQRTRIVLYMKWDSKNVTGMINPGPRAIPLTTATLDASKWSVHLEGDGKDQAGNPVHVVADGKMDNIGSYNRTITGTWAQGSAKGDFKVTRD
;
A
#
# COMPACT_ATOMS: atom_id res chain seq x y z
N MET A 1 -20.20 55.34 -47.98
CA MET A 1 -21.19 55.08 -46.92
C MET A 1 -20.81 53.77 -46.22
N HIS A 2 -20.58 53.82 -44.91
CA HIS A 2 -20.28 52.67 -44.05
C HIS A 2 -21.51 51.79 -43.83
N ARG A 3 -21.26 50.51 -43.46
CA ARG A 3 -22.07 49.53 -42.68
C ARG A 3 -22.17 48.19 -43.42
N ARG A 4 -22.00 47.00 -42.82
CA ARG A 4 -21.89 46.57 -41.41
C ARG A 4 -21.23 45.19 -41.40
N PHE A 5 -20.32 44.98 -40.44
CA PHE A 5 -19.87 43.67 -39.99
C PHE A 5 -21.06 42.86 -39.48
N PHE A 6 -21.13 41.57 -39.86
CA PHE A 6 -21.91 40.58 -39.12
C PHE A 6 -20.94 39.46 -38.71
N CYS A 7 -20.52 39.51 -37.44
CA CYS A 7 -19.59 38.57 -36.85
C CYS A 7 -20.19 37.16 -36.86
N ILE A 8 -19.50 36.25 -37.54
CA ILE A 8 -19.66 34.80 -37.43
C ILE A 8 -18.90 34.34 -36.18
N SER A 9 -19.44 33.32 -35.52
CA SER A 9 -18.80 32.39 -34.56
C SER A 9 -19.18 32.59 -33.10
N VAL A 10 -20.29 31.96 -32.70
CA VAL A 10 -20.44 31.39 -31.35
C VAL A 10 -19.62 30.10 -31.34
N LEU A 11 -18.45 30.13 -30.70
CA LEU A 11 -17.63 28.93 -30.48
C LEU A 11 -17.79 28.52 -29.01
N THR A 12 -18.64 27.53 -28.84
CA THR A 12 -19.02 26.86 -27.60
C THR A 12 -17.77 26.23 -26.97
N GLY A 13 -17.18 26.90 -25.97
CA GLY A 13 -16.12 26.33 -25.15
C GLY A 13 -16.68 25.34 -24.13
N LEU A 14 -17.08 24.14 -24.59
CA LEU A 14 -17.39 23.03 -23.69
C LEU A 14 -16.04 22.46 -23.21
N GLY A 15 -15.53 23.00 -22.11
CA GLY A 15 -14.35 22.45 -21.45
C GLY A 15 -14.62 21.00 -21.08
N LEU A 16 -13.91 20.07 -21.71
CA LEU A 16 -13.86 18.67 -21.27
C LEU A 16 -13.28 18.67 -19.85
N LEU A 17 -14.15 18.54 -18.85
CA LEU A 17 -13.76 18.05 -17.53
C LEU A 17 -13.37 16.59 -17.72
N ILE A 18 -12.11 16.34 -18.05
CA ILE A 18 -11.54 15.00 -17.96
C ILE A 18 -11.53 14.69 -16.47
N PRO A 19 -12.32 13.71 -15.98
CA PRO A 19 -12.12 13.24 -14.63
C PRO A 19 -10.69 12.72 -14.56
N LEU A 20 -9.83 13.39 -13.79
CA LEU A 20 -8.58 12.82 -13.33
C LEU A 20 -8.99 11.59 -12.54
N ALA A 21 -9.06 10.44 -13.21
CA ALA A 21 -9.03 9.16 -12.54
C ALA A 21 -7.78 9.23 -11.68
N ALA A 22 -7.98 9.34 -10.37
CA ALA A 22 -6.88 9.31 -9.42
C ALA A 22 -6.12 8.03 -9.74
N GLN A 23 -4.94 8.17 -10.34
CA GLN A 23 -4.01 7.08 -10.40
C GLN A 23 -3.66 6.83 -8.95
N GLU A 24 -4.25 5.78 -8.37
CA GLU A 24 -4.03 5.29 -7.01
C GLU A 24 -2.59 4.76 -6.84
N GLY A 25 -1.59 5.51 -7.34
CA GLY A 25 -0.17 5.22 -7.31
C GLY A 25 0.19 3.77 -7.62
N HIS A 26 1.35 3.37 -7.11
CA HIS A 26 1.65 1.95 -7.00
C HIS A 26 0.72 1.32 -5.95
N PRO A 27 0.11 0.15 -6.21
CA PRO A 27 -0.97 -0.43 -5.39
C PRO A 27 -0.58 -0.75 -3.93
N MET A 28 0.71 -0.93 -3.65
CA MET A 28 1.21 -1.10 -2.27
C MET A 28 1.37 0.21 -1.49
N THR A 29 1.28 1.37 -2.15
CA THR A 29 1.57 2.66 -1.51
C THR A 29 0.52 3.03 -0.47
N GLY A 30 1.01 3.41 0.71
CA GLY A 30 0.30 4.08 1.78
C GLY A 30 0.41 3.37 3.12
N THR A 31 -0.50 3.67 4.02
CA THR A 31 -0.55 3.09 5.36
C THR A 31 -1.54 1.94 5.40
N TRP A 32 -1.14 0.85 6.03
CA TRP A 32 -1.94 -0.37 6.16
C TRP A 32 -2.02 -0.76 7.62
N HIS A 33 -3.22 -1.12 8.08
CA HIS A 33 -3.48 -1.45 9.47
C HIS A 33 -4.05 -2.85 9.58
N GLY A 34 -3.64 -3.58 10.60
CA GLY A 34 -4.01 -4.98 10.70
C GLY A 34 -3.41 -5.66 11.90
N ASP A 35 -3.35 -6.98 11.82
CA ASP A 35 -2.79 -7.83 12.86
C ASP A 35 -2.26 -9.14 12.30
N TRP A 36 -1.40 -9.76 13.10
CA TRP A 36 -0.94 -11.12 12.90
C TRP A 36 -1.01 -11.93 14.19
N GLY A 37 -0.98 -13.25 14.09
CA GLY A 37 -0.96 -14.12 15.26
C GLY A 37 -1.10 -15.60 14.92
N SER A 38 -0.69 -16.45 15.85
CA SER A 38 -0.79 -17.90 15.72
C SER A 38 -2.22 -18.43 15.91
N SER A 39 -3.12 -17.62 16.49
CA SER A 39 -4.52 -17.97 16.69
C SER A 39 -5.43 -16.74 16.61
N PRO A 40 -6.76 -16.90 16.45
CA PRO A 40 -7.71 -15.79 16.42
C PRO A 40 -7.79 -14.98 17.73
N THR A 41 -7.39 -15.56 18.87
CA THR A 41 -7.46 -14.91 20.19
C THR A 41 -6.15 -14.27 20.64
N GLN A 42 -5.04 -14.57 19.96
CA GLN A 42 -3.72 -14.02 20.26
C GLN A 42 -3.19 -13.24 19.05
N ARG A 43 -3.64 -11.98 18.95
CA ARG A 43 -3.33 -11.10 17.82
C ARG A 43 -2.44 -9.94 18.24
N THR A 44 -1.42 -9.66 17.44
CA THR A 44 -0.51 -8.52 17.57
C THR A 44 -0.83 -7.53 16.47
N ARG A 45 -1.03 -6.25 16.82
CA ARG A 45 -1.32 -5.22 15.79
C ARG A 45 -0.11 -4.94 14.92
N ILE A 46 -0.38 -4.66 13.65
CA ILE A 46 0.59 -4.24 12.65
C ILE A 46 0.14 -2.92 12.05
N VAL A 47 1.08 -2.02 11.89
CA VAL A 47 1.01 -0.89 10.97
C VAL A 47 2.12 -1.06 9.93
N LEU A 48 1.79 -1.05 8.65
CA LEU A 48 2.77 -0.98 7.59
C LEU A 48 2.69 0.40 6.94
N TYR A 49 3.82 1.07 6.84
CA TYR A 49 3.95 2.22 5.95
C TYR A 49 4.75 1.77 4.73
N MET A 50 4.16 1.91 3.54
CA MET A 50 4.80 1.55 2.28
C MET A 50 4.73 2.72 1.29
N LYS A 51 5.80 2.93 0.52
CA LYS A 51 5.90 4.01 -0.44
C LYS A 51 6.64 3.55 -1.69
N TRP A 52 6.07 3.83 -2.84
CA TRP A 52 6.76 3.69 -4.11
C TRP A 52 7.67 4.89 -4.37
N ASP A 53 8.94 4.63 -4.66
CA ASP A 53 9.95 5.64 -4.93
C ASP A 53 10.22 5.87 -6.43
N SER A 54 9.37 5.33 -7.30
CA SER A 54 9.53 5.25 -8.77
C SER A 54 10.28 4.01 -9.28
N LYS A 55 10.89 3.22 -8.40
CA LYS A 55 11.61 2.00 -8.75
C LYS A 55 11.35 0.82 -7.81
N ASN A 56 11.23 1.08 -6.52
CA ASN A 56 11.03 0.09 -5.47
C ASN A 56 9.89 0.51 -4.53
N VAL A 57 9.29 -0.48 -3.89
CA VAL A 57 8.50 -0.24 -2.68
C VAL A 57 9.47 -0.19 -1.50
N THR A 58 9.43 0.92 -0.76
CA THR A 58 10.17 1.13 0.48
C THR A 58 9.19 1.24 1.62
N GLY A 59 9.62 1.08 2.87
CA GLY A 59 8.69 1.18 3.98
C GLY A 59 9.21 0.74 5.33
N MET A 60 8.30 0.68 6.29
CA MET A 60 8.57 0.25 7.66
C MET A 60 7.37 -0.51 8.24
N ILE A 61 7.67 -1.53 9.03
CA ILE A 61 6.71 -2.21 9.92
C ILE A 61 6.73 -1.49 11.27
N ASN A 62 5.54 -1.23 11.81
CA ASN A 62 5.27 -0.54 13.07
C ASN A 62 6.12 0.75 13.24
N PRO A 63 5.88 1.78 12.40
CA PRO A 63 6.63 3.04 12.47
C PRO A 63 6.67 3.64 13.88
N GLY A 64 7.82 4.20 14.26
CA GLY A 64 8.08 4.75 15.59
C GLY A 64 9.48 4.37 16.10
N PRO A 65 9.75 4.50 17.41
CA PRO A 65 11.08 4.24 17.98
C PRO A 65 11.62 2.81 17.79
N ARG A 66 10.74 1.85 17.45
CA ARG A 66 11.09 0.44 17.17
C ARG A 66 10.64 0.01 15.77
N ALA A 67 10.63 0.94 14.82
CA ALA A 67 10.32 0.65 13.44
C ALA A 67 11.28 -0.42 12.88
N ILE A 68 10.74 -1.32 12.07
CA ILE A 68 11.52 -2.30 11.31
C ILE A 68 11.48 -1.86 9.85
N PRO A 69 12.58 -1.30 9.30
CA PRO A 69 12.65 -0.98 7.87
C PRO A 69 12.44 -2.23 7.02
N LEU A 70 11.71 -2.07 5.91
CA LEU A 70 11.57 -3.15 4.94
C LEU A 70 12.89 -3.29 4.17
N THR A 71 13.46 -4.48 4.20
CA THR A 71 14.63 -4.86 3.39
C THR A 71 14.19 -5.36 2.02
N THR A 72 13.04 -6.04 1.96
CA THR A 72 12.38 -6.49 0.73
C THR A 72 10.91 -6.09 0.76
N ALA A 73 10.41 -5.56 -0.36
CA ALA A 73 8.98 -5.35 -0.57
C ALA A 73 8.66 -5.48 -2.05
N THR A 74 7.96 -6.55 -2.42
CA THR A 74 7.68 -6.89 -3.82
C THR A 74 6.20 -7.21 -4.03
N LEU A 75 5.74 -6.95 -5.26
CA LEU A 75 4.43 -7.34 -5.75
C LEU A 75 4.60 -8.05 -7.09
N ASP A 76 4.16 -9.30 -7.15
CA ASP A 76 3.91 -9.98 -8.42
C ASP A 76 2.49 -9.61 -8.89
N ALA A 77 2.41 -8.66 -9.84
CA ALA A 77 1.13 -8.17 -10.36
C ALA A 77 0.35 -9.23 -11.18
N SER A 78 0.99 -10.33 -11.59
CA SER A 78 0.31 -11.42 -12.31
C SER A 78 -0.54 -12.28 -11.37
N LYS A 79 -0.11 -12.41 -10.11
CA LYS A 79 -0.77 -13.22 -9.08
C LYS A 79 -1.35 -12.39 -7.95
N TRP A 80 -1.04 -11.11 -7.92
CA TRP A 80 -1.30 -10.20 -6.80
C TRP A 80 -0.70 -10.71 -5.48
N SER A 81 0.45 -11.38 -5.55
CA SER A 81 1.17 -11.84 -4.36
C SER A 81 2.17 -10.79 -3.90
N VAL A 82 2.18 -10.52 -2.61
CA VAL A 82 3.05 -9.58 -1.92
C VAL A 82 4.03 -10.36 -1.07
N HIS A 83 5.31 -9.96 -1.13
CA HIS A 83 6.34 -10.50 -0.25
C HIS A 83 7.10 -9.35 0.41
N LEU A 84 7.15 -9.37 1.74
CA LEU A 84 7.79 -8.37 2.58
C LEU A 84 8.80 -9.04 3.50
N GLU A 85 9.95 -8.39 3.68
CA GLU A 85 10.93 -8.75 4.69
C GLU A 85 11.42 -7.52 5.44
N GLY A 86 11.87 -7.73 6.68
CA GLY A 86 12.53 -6.69 7.45
C GLY A 86 13.32 -7.26 8.62
N ASP A 87 14.42 -6.60 8.95
CA ASP A 87 15.29 -6.94 10.08
C ASP A 87 15.17 -5.90 11.19
N GLY A 88 14.83 -6.35 12.38
CA GLY A 88 14.53 -5.49 13.51
C GLY A 88 15.02 -6.06 14.84
N LYS A 89 14.44 -5.55 15.92
CA LYS A 89 14.67 -6.07 17.28
C LYS A 89 13.36 -6.33 17.99
N ASP A 90 13.32 -7.38 18.80
CA ASP A 90 12.19 -7.67 19.68
C ASP A 90 12.18 -6.72 20.91
N GLN A 91 11.24 -6.93 21.84
CA GLN A 91 11.16 -6.11 23.07
C GLN A 91 12.37 -6.29 24.00
N ALA A 92 13.07 -7.42 23.93
CA ALA A 92 14.28 -7.69 24.70
C ALA A 92 15.55 -7.20 24.01
N GLY A 93 15.44 -6.65 22.80
CA GLY A 93 16.56 -6.14 22.01
C GLY A 93 17.27 -7.20 21.16
N ASN A 94 16.75 -8.42 21.12
CA ASN A 94 17.31 -9.48 20.28
C ASN A 94 17.00 -9.20 18.81
N PRO A 95 17.92 -9.52 17.88
CA PRO A 95 17.65 -9.41 16.46
C PRO A 95 16.48 -10.30 16.06
N VAL A 96 15.59 -9.79 15.23
CA VAL A 96 14.45 -10.54 14.69
C VAL A 96 14.29 -10.26 13.21
N HIS A 97 14.19 -11.34 12.43
CA HIS A 97 13.85 -11.29 11.03
C HIS A 97 12.34 -11.52 10.87
N VAL A 98 11.71 -10.68 10.05
CA VAL A 98 10.30 -10.75 9.72
C VAL A 98 10.15 -11.12 8.25
N VAL A 99 9.26 -12.08 7.96
CA VAL A 99 8.84 -12.44 6.60
C VAL A 99 7.32 -12.42 6.56
N ALA A 100 6.75 -11.74 5.58
CA ALA A 100 5.31 -11.74 5.33
C ALA A 100 5.02 -12.02 3.86
N ASP A 101 4.33 -13.13 3.61
CA ASP A 101 3.87 -13.55 2.29
C ASP A 101 2.36 -13.46 2.26
N GLY A 102 1.80 -12.68 1.33
CA GLY A 102 0.38 -12.45 1.27
C GLY A 102 -0.17 -12.33 -0.14
N LYS A 103 -1.48 -12.34 -0.23
CA LYS A 103 -2.23 -12.01 -1.43
C LYS A 103 -2.95 -10.69 -1.23
N MET A 104 -2.84 -9.80 -2.21
CA MET A 104 -3.61 -8.57 -2.29
C MET A 104 -4.96 -8.85 -2.92
N ASP A 105 -6.02 -8.44 -2.23
CA ASP A 105 -7.41 -8.51 -2.69
C ASP A 105 -8.04 -7.10 -2.66
N ASN A 106 -9.20 -6.97 -3.31
CA ASN A 106 -9.94 -5.72 -3.44
C ASN A 106 -9.14 -4.59 -4.11
N ILE A 107 -8.29 -4.90 -5.10
CA ILE A 107 -7.33 -3.96 -5.73
C ILE A 107 -7.98 -2.69 -6.32
N GLY A 108 -9.24 -2.76 -6.76
CA GLY A 108 -9.97 -1.60 -7.26
C GLY A 108 -10.62 -0.73 -6.17
N SER A 109 -10.62 -1.19 -4.92
CA SER A 109 -11.17 -0.46 -3.77
C SER A 109 -10.10 0.36 -3.09
N TYR A 110 -10.50 1.43 -2.40
CA TYR A 110 -9.66 2.11 -1.44
C TYR A 110 -9.28 1.18 -0.26
N ASN A 111 -10.22 0.32 0.17
CA ASN A 111 -10.04 -0.61 1.29
C ASN A 111 -9.38 -1.93 0.85
N ARG A 112 -8.28 -1.85 0.10
CA ARG A 112 -7.50 -3.02 -0.33
C ARG A 112 -7.06 -3.83 0.89
N THR A 113 -6.95 -5.14 0.75
CA THR A 113 -6.47 -6.00 1.84
C THR A 113 -5.28 -6.83 1.39
N ILE A 114 -4.35 -7.09 2.29
CA ILE A 114 -3.31 -8.12 2.12
C ILE A 114 -3.51 -9.16 3.22
N THR A 115 -3.67 -10.41 2.83
CA THR A 115 -3.87 -11.54 3.77
C THR A 115 -2.88 -12.65 3.46
N GLY A 116 -2.29 -13.27 4.48
CA GLY A 116 -1.37 -14.39 4.27
C GLY A 116 -0.65 -14.83 5.53
N THR A 117 0.60 -15.25 5.39
CA THR A 117 1.42 -15.79 6.48
C THR A 117 2.43 -14.76 6.96
N TRP A 118 2.64 -14.75 8.28
CA TRP A 118 3.63 -13.94 8.96
C TRP A 118 4.56 -14.82 9.76
N ALA A 119 5.86 -14.57 9.63
CA ALA A 119 6.90 -15.14 10.47
C ALA A 119 7.71 -14.01 11.11
N GLN A 120 7.95 -14.11 12.41
CA GLN A 120 8.79 -13.18 13.16
C GLN A 120 9.67 -13.97 14.13
N GLY A 121 10.94 -14.14 13.76
CA GLY A 121 11.82 -15.08 14.46
C GLY A 121 11.26 -16.51 14.39
N SER A 122 11.07 -17.15 15.55
CA SER A 122 10.46 -18.49 15.64
C SER A 122 8.93 -18.47 15.65
N ALA A 123 8.31 -17.31 15.83
CA ALA A 123 6.85 -17.19 15.86
C ALA A 123 6.29 -17.16 14.43
N LYS A 124 5.17 -17.87 14.22
CA LYS A 124 4.47 -17.93 12.93
C LYS A 124 2.97 -17.80 13.14
N GLY A 125 2.29 -17.25 12.14
CA GLY A 125 0.86 -17.05 12.18
C GLY A 125 0.32 -16.60 10.83
N ASP A 126 -0.99 -16.34 10.79
CA ASP A 126 -1.57 -15.58 9.69
C ASP A 126 -1.49 -14.08 10.00
N PHE A 127 -1.63 -13.26 8.96
CA PHE A 127 -1.87 -11.83 9.11
C PHE A 127 -2.92 -11.34 8.13
N LYS A 128 -3.53 -10.23 8.48
CA LYS A 128 -4.37 -9.44 7.59
C LYS A 128 -4.15 -7.96 7.85
N VAL A 129 -3.91 -7.20 6.80
CA VAL A 129 -3.86 -5.73 6.83
C VAL A 129 -4.81 -5.14 5.79
N THR A 130 -5.37 -3.98 6.10
CA THR A 130 -6.25 -3.21 5.22
C THR A 130 -5.62 -1.84 4.97
N ARG A 131 -5.69 -1.37 3.73
CA ARG A 131 -5.27 -0.03 3.34
C ARG A 131 -6.20 1.02 3.95
N ASP A 132 -5.60 2.01 4.60
CA ASP A 132 -6.27 3.19 5.18
C ASP A 132 -6.54 4.32 4.18
#